data_AF-A0A093V8M1-F1
#
_entry.id   AF-A0A093V8M1-F1
#
_cell.length_a   1.000
_cell.length_b   1.000
_cell.length_c   1.000
_cell.angle_alpha   90.00
_cell.angle_beta   90.00
_cell.angle_gamma   90.00
#
_symmetry.space_group_name_H-M   'P 1'
#
loop_
_entity.id
_entity.type
_entity.pdbx_description
1 polymer ?
#
loop_
_entity_poly.entity_id
_entity_poly.type
_entity_poly.pdbx_seq_one_letter_code
_entity_poly.pdbx_strand_id
1 'polypeptide(L)'
;MAQDATPEAIEKAIETSNDSVHGSDTTIPKTEEQPAPQANNTGYNNAEHEFDTGFTAWLQVLGAFFLFFNTWGLINTWGAFQTYYEEHILSHESASTISWIGSIESFLLMFIGVVSGPLFDAGYLPVLLPLGSFMVVFGYMMTSLATGYYQVMLAQGICVGLGTGFLFVPSVALLPQYFRKKRALANGLAASGSSFGGVIYPIMFDQLQKHVGFPWATRAIAFVSLGTCTLSCLVLRARFLPTERRSLIQLSAFKEIQFSLFCLGLFMGFLGFYNFLIYVQPWAIQNGIVNSNLGFYLVSILNAASIFGRIAPNLIADLQAHSIFSYRLLASRL
;
A
#
# COMPACT_ATOMS: atom_id res chain seq x y z
N MET A 1 15.54 -66.13 16.36
CA MET A 1 15.38 -67.47 15.78
C MET A 1 14.01 -67.48 15.11
N ALA A 2 14.01 -67.32 13.78
CA ALA A 2 12.80 -67.28 12.97
C ALA A 2 12.22 -68.69 12.80
N GLN A 3 10.90 -68.80 12.67
CA GLN A 3 10.27 -69.84 11.87
C GLN A 3 8.93 -69.33 11.33
N ASP A 4 8.83 -69.37 10.00
CA ASP A 4 7.75 -68.90 9.14
C ASP A 4 6.45 -69.71 9.32
N ALA A 5 5.31 -69.02 9.25
CA ALA A 5 4.02 -69.63 8.96
C ALA A 5 3.70 -69.41 7.46
N THR A 6 3.31 -70.47 6.78
CA THR A 6 3.14 -70.55 5.32
C THR A 6 1.86 -69.88 4.79
N PRO A 7 1.83 -69.47 3.50
CA PRO A 7 0.71 -68.71 2.92
C PRO A 7 -0.64 -69.45 2.80
N GLU A 8 -0.66 -70.79 2.92
CA GLU A 8 -1.87 -71.61 2.80
C GLU A 8 -2.82 -71.52 4.02
N ALA A 9 -2.35 -70.99 5.16
CA ALA A 9 -3.18 -70.84 6.36
C ALA A 9 -4.10 -69.60 6.35
N ILE A 10 -3.85 -68.65 5.45
CA ILE A 10 -4.60 -67.38 5.37
C ILE A 10 -5.78 -67.48 4.40
N GLU A 11 -5.69 -68.33 3.38
CA GLU A 11 -6.71 -68.45 2.32
C GLU A 11 -7.95 -69.27 2.79
N LYS A 12 -7.77 -70.23 3.71
CA LYS A 12 -8.87 -71.04 4.25
C LYS A 12 -9.77 -70.35 5.27
N ALA A 13 -9.38 -69.19 5.80
CA ALA A 13 -10.19 -68.41 6.74
C ALA A 13 -11.18 -67.47 6.04
N ILE A 14 -11.01 -67.23 4.73
CA ILE A 14 -11.81 -66.26 3.97
C ILE A 14 -13.02 -66.92 3.28
N GLU A 15 -12.98 -68.22 2.98
CA GLU A 15 -14.08 -68.92 2.28
C GLU A 15 -15.20 -69.44 3.19
N THR A 16 -15.06 -69.47 4.52
CA THR A 16 -16.08 -70.09 5.40
C THR A 16 -17.11 -69.13 5.99
N SER A 17 -17.09 -67.84 5.64
CA SER A 17 -17.98 -66.83 6.27
C SER A 17 -19.12 -66.33 5.37
N ASN A 18 -19.27 -66.82 4.13
CA ASN A 18 -20.21 -66.24 3.17
C ASN A 18 -21.53 -66.99 2.96
N ASP A 19 -21.77 -68.12 3.64
CA ASP A 19 -23.02 -68.87 3.47
C ASP A 19 -23.69 -69.17 4.81
N SER A 20 -24.49 -68.21 5.30
CA SER A 20 -25.76 -68.49 6.01
C SER A 20 -26.41 -67.20 6.52
N VAL A 21 -27.60 -66.89 6.00
CA VAL A 21 -28.87 -66.77 6.75
C VAL A 21 -29.86 -65.93 5.92
N HIS A 22 -30.87 -66.65 5.44
CA HIS A 22 -32.09 -66.13 4.85
C HIS A 22 -33.12 -65.93 5.98
N GLY A 23 -33.77 -64.76 6.01
CA GLY A 23 -35.15 -64.56 6.48
C GLY A 23 -35.46 -64.69 7.98
N SER A 24 -35.53 -63.55 8.68
CA SER A 24 -36.62 -63.31 9.63
C SER A 24 -36.87 -61.81 9.77
N ASP A 25 -38.12 -61.42 9.53
CA ASP A 25 -38.65 -60.06 9.66
C ASP A 25 -38.48 -59.55 11.09
N THR A 26 -37.64 -58.53 11.26
CA THR A 26 -37.74 -57.60 12.39
C THR A 26 -37.51 -56.21 11.83
N THR A 27 -38.56 -55.40 11.83
CA THR A 27 -38.55 -54.02 11.36
C THR A 27 -37.69 -53.18 12.29
N ILE A 28 -36.40 -53.05 11.94
CA ILE A 28 -35.49 -52.07 12.55
C ILE A 28 -35.95 -50.69 12.05
N PRO A 29 -36.19 -49.69 12.93
CA PRO A 29 -36.52 -48.35 12.48
C PRO A 29 -35.33 -47.86 11.65
N LYS A 30 -35.58 -47.46 10.40
CA LYS A 30 -34.59 -46.71 9.63
C LYS A 30 -34.23 -45.48 10.45
N THR A 31 -33.02 -45.46 11.01
CA THR A 31 -32.41 -44.21 11.47
C THR A 31 -32.42 -43.29 10.26
N GLU A 32 -33.32 -42.31 10.27
CA GLU A 32 -33.26 -41.19 9.33
C GLU A 32 -31.84 -40.64 9.44
N GLU A 33 -31.08 -40.73 8.35
CA GLU A 33 -29.87 -39.95 8.18
C GLU A 33 -30.26 -38.49 8.37
N GLN A 34 -30.00 -37.98 9.57
CA GLN A 34 -30.04 -36.55 9.81
C GLN A 34 -29.10 -35.93 8.78
N PRO A 35 -29.59 -35.00 7.94
CA PRO A 35 -28.71 -34.30 7.03
C PRO A 35 -27.59 -33.69 7.89
N ALA A 36 -26.34 -33.94 7.50
CA ALA A 36 -25.16 -33.39 8.14
C ALA A 36 -25.43 -31.92 8.52
N PRO A 37 -25.07 -31.46 9.73
CA PRO A 37 -25.40 -30.12 10.18
C PRO A 37 -24.95 -29.16 9.09
N GLN A 38 -25.92 -28.51 8.46
CA GLN A 38 -25.67 -27.51 7.42
C GLN A 38 -24.59 -26.61 7.98
N ALA A 39 -23.42 -26.63 7.36
CA ALA A 39 -22.36 -25.69 7.68
C ALA A 39 -23.04 -24.32 7.68
N ASN A 40 -23.08 -23.68 8.85
CA ASN A 40 -23.69 -22.38 9.02
C ASN A 40 -23.22 -21.54 7.85
N ASN A 41 -24.17 -21.14 7.00
CA ASN A 41 -23.97 -20.22 5.90
C ASN A 41 -23.47 -18.90 6.51
N THR A 42 -22.17 -18.80 6.78
CA THR A 42 -21.51 -17.58 7.18
C THR A 42 -21.42 -16.69 5.95
N GLY A 43 -22.44 -15.85 5.77
CA GLY A 43 -22.29 -14.51 5.22
C GLY A 43 -21.96 -14.36 3.73
N TYR A 44 -22.04 -15.40 2.91
CA TYR A 44 -21.64 -15.31 1.49
C TYR A 44 -22.77 -15.16 0.45
N ASN A 45 -24.02 -14.92 0.87
CA ASN A 45 -25.15 -14.83 -0.06
C ASN A 45 -25.85 -13.47 -0.18
N ASN A 46 -25.23 -12.36 0.25
CA ASN A 46 -25.75 -11.00 0.02
C ASN A 46 -24.70 -9.98 -0.52
N ALA A 47 -23.50 -10.42 -0.94
CA ALA A 47 -22.34 -9.53 -1.10
C ALA A 47 -22.06 -8.99 -2.53
N GLU A 48 -22.89 -9.29 -3.54
CA GLU A 48 -22.67 -8.75 -4.90
C GLU A 48 -23.17 -7.31 -5.09
N HIS A 49 -23.97 -6.74 -4.18
CA HIS A 49 -24.81 -5.58 -4.51
C HIS A 49 -24.29 -4.16 -4.21
N GLU A 50 -23.14 -3.95 -3.56
CA GLU A 50 -22.59 -2.58 -3.37
C GLU A 50 -21.06 -2.54 -3.51
N PHE A 51 -20.56 -2.80 -4.72
CA PHE A 51 -19.23 -2.34 -5.11
C PHE A 51 -19.41 -1.08 -5.97
N ASP A 52 -18.44 -0.17 -5.90
CA ASP A 52 -18.39 1.05 -6.72
C ASP A 52 -19.45 2.13 -6.44
N THR A 53 -20.33 1.92 -5.45
CA THR A 53 -21.44 2.81 -5.09
C THR A 53 -21.43 3.16 -3.59
N GLY A 54 -22.08 4.28 -3.26
CA GLY A 54 -22.32 4.68 -1.87
C GLY A 54 -21.27 5.60 -1.26
N PHE A 55 -21.71 6.43 -0.31
CA PHE A 55 -20.86 7.40 0.39
C PHE A 55 -19.68 6.74 1.10
N THR A 56 -19.91 5.58 1.73
CA THR A 56 -18.87 4.83 2.48
C THR A 56 -17.69 4.43 1.61
N ALA A 57 -17.93 3.96 0.37
CA ALA A 57 -16.88 3.56 -0.56
C ALA A 57 -16.00 4.75 -0.98
N TRP A 58 -16.62 5.88 -1.31
CA TRP A 58 -15.90 7.11 -1.66
C TRP A 58 -15.19 7.74 -0.46
N LEU A 59 -15.71 7.55 0.75
CA LEU A 59 -15.02 7.96 1.97
C LEU A 59 -13.70 7.19 2.13
N GLN A 60 -13.63 5.92 1.74
CA GLN A 60 -12.36 5.16 1.73
C GLN A 60 -11.35 5.78 0.76
N VAL A 61 -11.80 6.27 -0.40
CA VAL A 61 -10.94 6.99 -1.36
C VAL A 61 -10.38 8.26 -0.72
N LEU A 62 -11.20 9.02 -0.01
CA LEU A 62 -10.75 10.22 0.71
C LEU A 62 -9.75 9.88 1.83
N GLY A 63 -10.00 8.82 2.60
CA GLY A 63 -9.06 8.37 3.63
C GLY A 63 -7.71 7.94 3.02
N ALA A 64 -7.74 7.18 1.92
CA ALA A 64 -6.55 6.76 1.20
C ALA A 64 -5.82 7.93 0.54
N PHE A 65 -6.57 8.93 0.04
CA PHE A 65 -6.03 10.18 -0.48
C PHE A 65 -5.15 10.88 0.55
N PHE A 66 -5.62 11.02 1.80
CA PHE A 66 -4.82 11.64 2.86
C PHE A 66 -3.64 10.78 3.31
N LEU A 67 -3.70 9.45 3.18
CA LEU A 67 -2.50 8.62 3.38
C LEU A 67 -1.47 8.85 2.27
N PHE A 68 -1.89 8.95 1.00
CA PHE A 68 -1.00 9.32 -0.10
C PHE A 68 -0.41 10.72 0.05
N PHE A 69 -1.22 11.67 0.53
CA PHE A 69 -0.79 13.03 0.88
C PHE A 69 0.34 13.01 1.92
N ASN A 70 0.23 12.17 2.94
CA ASN A 70 1.19 12.07 4.05
C ASN A 70 2.29 11.00 3.87
N THR A 71 2.39 10.39 2.70
CA THR A 71 3.48 9.45 2.39
C THR A 71 4.33 10.07 1.29
N TRP A 72 3.92 9.85 0.05
CA TRP A 72 4.59 10.37 -1.14
C TRP A 72 4.58 11.91 -1.20
N GLY A 73 3.56 12.59 -0.66
CA GLY A 73 3.55 14.05 -0.60
C GLY A 73 4.63 14.62 0.33
N LEU A 74 4.89 13.97 1.46
CA LEU A 74 5.97 14.35 2.38
C LEU A 74 7.35 14.06 1.77
N ILE A 75 7.53 12.91 1.13
CA ILE A 75 8.78 12.57 0.42
C ILE A 75 9.10 13.59 -0.68
N ASN A 76 8.09 14.02 -1.45
CA ASN A 76 8.27 15.06 -2.47
C ASN A 76 8.72 16.41 -1.88
N THR A 77 8.58 16.61 -0.57
CA THR A 77 9.05 17.81 0.14
C THR A 77 10.54 17.75 0.48
N TRP A 78 11.18 16.60 0.31
CA TRP A 78 12.60 16.41 0.61
C TRP A 78 13.49 17.47 -0.04
N GLY A 79 13.23 17.85 -1.29
CA GLY A 79 14.04 18.87 -1.97
C GLY A 79 14.13 20.20 -1.22
N ALA A 80 13.01 20.67 -0.63
CA ALA A 80 13.00 21.90 0.15
C ALA A 80 13.74 21.76 1.49
N PHE A 81 13.61 20.61 2.15
CA PHE A 81 14.38 20.29 3.36
C PHE A 81 15.87 20.19 3.07
N GLN A 82 16.26 19.52 1.98
CA GLN A 82 17.65 19.36 1.58
C GLN A 82 18.32 20.73 1.36
N THR A 83 17.69 21.62 0.59
CA THR A 83 18.21 22.98 0.40
C THR A 83 18.37 23.72 1.73
N TYR A 84 17.35 23.66 2.61
CA TYR A 84 17.43 24.30 3.92
C TYR A 84 18.58 23.74 4.78
N TYR A 85 18.78 22.42 4.77
CA TYR A 85 19.85 21.76 5.51
C TYR A 85 21.23 22.12 5.00
N GLU A 86 21.43 22.15 3.69
CA GLU A 86 22.68 22.57 3.05
C GLU A 86 23.03 24.04 3.36
N GLU A 87 22.03 24.92 3.46
CA GLU A 87 22.24 26.35 3.70
C GLU A 87 22.38 26.71 5.18
N HIS A 88 21.75 25.96 6.09
CA HIS A 88 21.60 26.35 7.50
C HIS A 88 22.19 25.33 8.46
N ILE A 89 21.39 24.37 8.92
CA ILE A 89 21.72 23.55 10.09
C ILE A 89 22.80 22.49 9.82
N LEU A 90 23.01 22.08 8.56
CA LEU A 90 23.99 21.09 8.13
C LEU A 90 24.97 21.65 7.08
N SER A 91 25.22 22.95 7.08
CA SER A 91 26.09 23.61 6.08
C SER A 91 27.56 23.14 6.07
N HIS A 92 27.97 22.41 7.11
CA HIS A 92 29.28 21.77 7.21
C HIS A 92 29.32 20.35 6.62
N GLU A 93 28.16 19.75 6.33
CA GLU A 93 28.03 18.43 5.74
C GLU A 93 27.99 18.52 4.21
N SER A 94 28.43 17.47 3.53
CA SER A 94 28.32 17.41 2.07
C SER A 94 26.87 17.20 1.62
N ALA A 95 26.48 17.73 0.46
CA ALA A 95 25.16 17.48 -0.15
C ALA A 95 24.86 15.98 -0.32
N SER A 96 25.89 15.17 -0.58
CA SER A 96 25.79 13.70 -0.64
C SER A 96 25.48 13.09 0.73
N THR A 97 26.11 13.59 1.81
CA THR A 97 25.79 13.17 3.18
C THR A 97 24.34 13.49 3.51
N ILE A 98 23.89 14.72 3.22
CA ILE A 98 22.53 15.17 3.54
C ILE A 98 21.48 14.37 2.76
N SER A 99 21.72 14.08 1.48
CA SER A 99 20.77 13.34 0.63
C SER A 99 20.50 11.90 1.10
N TRP A 100 21.37 11.30 1.90
CA TRP A 100 21.11 10.01 2.54
C TRP A 100 19.87 10.03 3.42
N ILE A 101 19.53 11.15 4.06
CA ILE A 101 18.35 11.26 4.93
C ILE A 101 17.07 10.99 4.13
N GLY A 102 16.84 11.76 3.05
CA GLY A 102 15.68 11.57 2.18
C GLY A 102 15.70 10.25 1.40
N SER A 103 16.90 9.74 1.09
CA SER A 103 17.05 8.43 0.44
C SER A 103 16.62 7.29 1.36
N ILE A 104 17.02 7.34 2.64
CA ILE A 104 16.58 6.36 3.65
C ILE A 104 15.09 6.49 3.93
N GLU A 105 14.55 7.72 4.01
CA GLU A 105 13.12 7.97 4.15
C GLU A 105 12.32 7.28 3.03
N SER A 106 12.72 7.49 1.77
CA SER A 106 12.08 6.92 0.59
C SER A 106 12.28 5.40 0.49
N PHE A 107 13.45 4.91 0.87
CA PHE A 107 13.75 3.47 0.92
C PHE A 107 12.83 2.78 1.94
N LEU A 108 12.69 3.33 3.15
CA LEU A 108 11.88 2.74 4.20
C LEU A 108 10.38 2.76 3.86
N LEU A 109 9.89 3.81 3.18
CA LEU A 109 8.52 3.83 2.65
C LEU A 109 8.22 2.57 1.83
N MET A 110 9.12 2.21 0.91
CA MET A 110 8.94 1.05 0.03
C MET A 110 9.26 -0.26 0.75
N PHE A 111 10.37 -0.32 1.48
CA PHE A 111 10.90 -1.53 2.09
C PHE A 111 10.00 -2.07 3.19
N ILE A 112 9.45 -1.19 4.04
CA ILE A 112 8.50 -1.59 5.08
C ILE A 112 7.20 -2.12 4.49
N GLY A 113 6.92 -1.86 3.20
CA GLY A 113 5.84 -2.50 2.45
C GLY A 113 5.86 -4.04 2.51
N VAL A 114 7.05 -4.64 2.59
CA VAL A 114 7.23 -6.10 2.74
C VAL A 114 6.63 -6.61 4.05
N VAL A 115 6.64 -5.79 5.10
CA VAL A 115 6.11 -6.12 6.42
C VAL A 115 4.66 -5.65 6.56
N SER A 116 4.35 -4.43 6.12
CA SER A 116 3.03 -3.83 6.28
C SER A 116 1.96 -4.50 5.42
N GLY A 117 2.31 -5.06 4.26
CA GLY A 117 1.37 -5.82 3.42
C GLY A 117 0.82 -7.08 4.09
N PRO A 118 1.67 -8.03 4.50
CA PRO A 118 1.20 -9.23 5.22
C PRO A 118 0.49 -8.90 6.55
N LEU A 119 0.91 -7.85 7.27
CA LEU A 119 0.19 -7.39 8.46
C LEU A 119 -1.20 -6.83 8.12
N PHE A 120 -1.32 -6.07 7.02
CA PHE A 120 -2.60 -5.58 6.52
C PHE A 120 -3.52 -6.74 6.15
N ASP A 121 -2.99 -7.71 5.38
CA ASP A 121 -3.71 -8.92 4.98
C ASP A 121 -4.12 -9.77 6.20
N ALA A 122 -3.33 -9.78 7.27
CA ALA A 122 -3.67 -10.43 8.53
C ALA A 122 -4.68 -9.65 9.40
N GLY A 123 -5.16 -8.48 8.95
CA GLY A 123 -6.19 -7.70 9.64
C GLY A 123 -5.68 -6.63 10.60
N TYR A 124 -4.38 -6.36 10.64
CA TYR A 124 -3.79 -5.38 11.56
C TYR A 124 -3.94 -3.92 11.11
N LEU A 125 -4.89 -3.62 10.21
CA LEU A 125 -5.20 -2.25 9.79
C LEU A 125 -5.44 -1.29 10.98
N PRO A 126 -6.19 -1.66 12.04
CA PRO A 126 -6.40 -0.78 13.19
C PRO A 126 -5.15 -0.47 14.01
N VAL A 127 -4.07 -1.23 13.81
CA VAL A 127 -2.76 -1.00 14.47
C VAL A 127 -1.82 -0.25 13.53
N LEU A 128 -1.78 -0.62 12.24
CA LEU A 128 -0.92 -0.01 11.24
C LEU A 128 -1.21 1.48 11.05
N LEU A 129 -2.48 1.88 10.98
CA LEU A 129 -2.83 3.28 10.72
C LEU A 129 -2.44 4.20 11.88
N PRO A 130 -2.83 3.95 13.15
CA PRO A 130 -2.44 4.83 14.25
C PRO A 130 -0.93 4.82 14.49
N LEU A 131 -0.28 3.64 14.37
CA LEU A 131 1.17 3.52 14.54
C LEU A 131 1.92 4.34 13.48
N GLY A 132 1.61 4.13 12.20
CA GLY A 132 2.24 4.88 11.11
C GLY A 132 1.98 6.38 11.22
N SER A 133 0.75 6.78 11.55
CA SER A 133 0.36 8.18 11.74
C SER A 133 1.11 8.83 12.90
N PHE A 134 1.22 8.13 14.03
CA PHE A 134 1.99 8.58 15.18
C PHE A 134 3.46 8.77 14.82
N MET A 135 4.08 7.80 14.14
CA MET A 135 5.49 7.88 13.75
C MET A 135 5.78 9.04 12.80
N VAL A 136 4.90 9.30 11.81
CA VAL A 136 5.05 10.46 10.91
C VAL A 136 5.00 11.78 11.69
N VAL A 137 3.97 11.96 12.53
CA VAL A 137 3.80 13.20 13.30
C VAL A 137 4.92 13.36 14.31
N PHE A 138 5.24 12.31 15.07
CA PHE A 138 6.31 12.31 16.05
C PHE A 138 7.67 12.58 15.39
N GLY A 139 7.96 11.93 14.27
CA GLY A 139 9.18 12.14 13.49
C GLY A 139 9.37 13.60 13.11
N TYR A 140 8.38 14.24 12.49
CA TYR A 140 8.48 15.67 12.16
C TYR A 140 8.50 16.59 13.39
N MET A 141 7.78 16.26 14.46
CA MET A 141 7.89 17.01 15.73
C MET A 141 9.31 16.94 16.29
N MET A 142 9.97 15.79 16.24
CA MET A 142 11.36 15.63 16.67
C MET A 142 12.34 16.30 15.71
N THR A 143 12.11 16.23 14.40
CA THR A 143 12.90 16.95 13.39
C THR A 143 12.87 18.47 13.63
N SER A 144 11.76 19.01 14.14
CA SER A 144 11.67 20.44 14.49
C SER A 144 12.64 20.90 15.57
N LEU A 145 13.18 19.96 16.37
CA LEU A 145 14.12 20.21 17.44
C LEU A 145 15.57 19.86 17.05
N ALA A 146 15.78 19.32 15.85
CA ALA A 146 17.06 18.82 15.43
C ALA A 146 18.04 19.96 15.09
N THR A 147 19.27 19.81 15.57
CA THR A 147 20.39 20.74 15.35
C THR A 147 21.58 20.08 14.66
N GLY A 148 21.52 18.77 14.39
CA GLY A 148 22.65 18.03 13.78
C GLY A 148 22.20 16.82 12.97
N TYR A 149 23.11 16.33 12.12
CA TYR A 149 22.80 15.34 11.08
C TYR A 149 22.13 14.08 11.62
N TYR A 150 22.71 13.47 12.66
CA TYR A 150 22.18 12.23 13.24
C TYR A 150 20.76 12.38 13.78
N GLN A 151 20.43 13.54 14.36
CA GLN A 151 19.09 13.82 14.87
C GLN A 151 18.07 13.89 13.74
N VAL A 152 18.40 14.55 12.63
CA VAL A 152 17.55 14.62 11.43
C VAL A 152 17.43 13.24 10.78
N MET A 153 18.52 12.48 10.68
CA MET A 153 18.52 11.11 10.14
C MET A 153 17.60 10.18 10.94
N LEU A 154 17.67 10.21 12.28
CA LEU A 154 16.78 9.39 13.11
C LEU A 154 15.32 9.84 13.05
N ALA A 155 15.06 11.14 13.16
CA ALA A 155 13.71 11.69 13.27
C ALA A 155 12.98 11.73 11.93
N GLN A 156 13.61 12.26 10.89
CA GLN A 156 13.03 12.33 9.55
C GLN A 156 13.32 11.07 8.75
N GLY A 157 14.60 10.72 8.55
CA GLY A 157 14.98 9.59 7.69
C GLY A 157 14.36 8.28 8.14
N ILE A 158 14.58 7.90 9.40
CA ILE A 158 14.13 6.61 9.93
C ILE A 158 12.71 6.66 10.46
N CYS A 159 12.39 7.57 11.40
CA CYS A 159 11.08 7.54 12.06
C CYS A 159 9.92 7.89 11.11
N VAL A 160 10.04 8.95 10.31
CA VAL A 160 9.04 9.25 9.27
C VAL A 160 9.05 8.19 8.17
N GLY A 161 10.22 7.71 7.73
CA GLY A 161 10.32 6.63 6.74
C GLY A 161 9.58 5.34 7.14
N LEU A 162 9.78 4.88 8.39
CA LEU A 162 9.03 3.75 8.94
C LEU A 162 7.53 4.04 9.04
N GLY A 163 7.17 5.23 9.54
CA GLY A 163 5.78 5.64 9.70
C GLY A 163 5.02 5.65 8.37
N THR A 164 5.61 6.29 7.36
CA THR A 164 5.04 6.33 6.01
C THR A 164 4.95 4.94 5.37
N GLY A 165 5.93 4.06 5.60
CA GLY A 165 5.90 2.68 5.13
C GLY A 165 4.76 1.82 5.71
N PHE A 166 4.37 2.07 6.97
CA PHE A 166 3.18 1.43 7.56
C PHE A 166 1.86 1.98 7.00
N LEU A 167 1.84 3.22 6.49
CA LEU A 167 0.65 3.85 5.93
C LEU A 167 0.44 3.54 4.44
N PHE A 168 1.52 3.34 3.68
CA PHE A 168 1.44 3.24 2.23
C PHE A 168 0.71 1.99 1.73
N VAL A 169 0.98 0.80 2.27
CA VAL A 169 0.28 -0.40 1.80
C VAL A 169 -1.22 -0.34 2.08
N PRO A 170 -1.68 0.04 3.28
CA PRO A 170 -3.10 0.28 3.54
C PRO A 170 -3.77 1.25 2.56
N SER A 171 -3.08 2.29 2.10
CA SER A 171 -3.67 3.28 1.18
C SER A 171 -3.96 2.71 -0.21
N VAL A 172 -3.24 1.67 -0.63
CA VAL A 172 -3.43 1.01 -1.93
C VAL A 172 -4.31 -0.24 -1.81
N ALA A 173 -4.07 -1.06 -0.80
CA ALA A 173 -4.69 -2.38 -0.67
C ALA A 173 -6.18 -2.33 -0.27
N LEU A 174 -6.64 -1.22 0.32
CA LEU A 174 -8.02 -1.09 0.78
C LEU A 174 -9.03 -0.86 -0.35
N LEU A 175 -8.68 -0.03 -1.34
CA LEU A 175 -9.64 0.41 -2.37
C LEU A 175 -10.19 -0.74 -3.24
N PRO A 176 -9.40 -1.76 -3.64
CA PRO A 176 -9.91 -2.93 -4.36
C PRO A 176 -10.97 -3.74 -3.60
N GLN A 177 -11.12 -3.53 -2.28
CA GLN A 177 -12.18 -4.14 -1.46
C GLN A 177 -13.52 -3.41 -1.57
N TYR A 178 -13.53 -2.15 -1.99
CA TYR A 178 -14.73 -1.33 -2.13
C TYR A 178 -15.14 -1.13 -3.60
N PHE A 179 -14.17 -1.17 -4.51
CA PHE A 179 -14.38 -0.97 -5.93
C PHE A 179 -14.13 -2.26 -6.70
N ARG A 180 -14.91 -2.53 -7.76
CA ARG A 180 -14.70 -3.62 -8.74
C ARG A 180 -14.55 -3.04 -10.15
N LYS A 181 -15.53 -2.26 -10.61
CA LYS A 181 -15.56 -1.63 -11.94
C LYS A 181 -14.79 -0.32 -12.01
N LYS A 182 -14.69 0.41 -10.89
CA LYS A 182 -14.02 1.73 -10.82
C LYS A 182 -12.72 1.66 -10.02
N ARG A 183 -12.04 0.50 -10.04
CA ARG A 183 -10.85 0.25 -9.22
C ARG A 183 -9.69 1.15 -9.60
N ALA A 184 -9.42 1.30 -10.90
CA ALA A 184 -8.32 2.12 -11.36
C ALA A 184 -8.63 3.60 -11.05
N LEU A 185 -9.85 4.07 -11.30
CA LEU A 185 -10.28 5.43 -10.97
C LEU A 185 -10.16 5.72 -9.47
N ALA A 186 -10.63 4.82 -8.60
CA ALA A 186 -10.52 4.99 -7.15
C ALA A 186 -9.05 5.08 -6.70
N ASN A 187 -8.18 4.20 -7.22
CA ASN A 187 -6.74 4.25 -6.97
C ASN A 187 -6.12 5.54 -7.51
N GLY A 188 -6.49 5.99 -8.71
CA GLY A 188 -5.99 7.21 -9.32
C GLY A 188 -6.37 8.47 -8.52
N LEU A 189 -7.62 8.53 -8.04
CA LEU A 189 -8.09 9.60 -7.17
C LEU A 189 -7.37 9.58 -5.83
N ALA A 190 -7.25 8.44 -5.15
CA ALA A 190 -6.48 8.34 -3.92
C ALA A 190 -5.00 8.72 -4.14
N ALA A 191 -4.36 8.18 -5.17
CA ALA A 191 -2.98 8.48 -5.51
C ALA A 191 -2.77 9.97 -5.81
N SER A 192 -3.75 10.70 -6.35
CA SER A 192 -3.63 12.14 -6.57
C SER A 192 -3.33 12.92 -5.28
N GLY A 193 -3.66 12.37 -4.11
CA GLY A 193 -3.31 12.94 -2.81
C GLY A 193 -1.83 13.23 -2.64
N SER A 194 -0.94 12.41 -3.19
CA SER A 194 0.49 12.69 -3.10
C SER A 194 0.93 13.89 -3.94
N SER A 195 0.23 14.14 -5.05
CA SER A 195 0.47 15.32 -5.89
C SER A 195 0.03 16.59 -5.17
N PHE A 196 -1.14 16.57 -4.52
CA PHE A 196 -1.56 17.68 -3.65
C PHE A 196 -0.57 17.91 -2.50
N GLY A 197 -0.12 16.84 -1.83
CA GLY A 197 0.89 16.93 -0.77
C GLY A 197 2.22 17.48 -1.28
N GLY A 198 2.69 17.02 -2.43
CA GLY A 198 3.91 17.49 -3.09
C GLY A 198 3.83 18.90 -3.67
N VAL A 199 2.67 19.56 -3.62
CA VAL A 199 2.52 21.00 -3.88
C VAL A 199 2.42 21.77 -2.58
N ILE A 200 1.56 21.33 -1.66
CA ILE A 200 1.26 22.06 -0.43
C ILE A 200 2.45 22.05 0.53
N TYR A 201 3.04 20.89 0.81
CA TYR A 201 4.09 20.77 1.82
C TYR A 201 5.39 21.54 1.49
N PRO A 202 5.94 21.49 0.27
CA PRO A 202 7.15 22.27 -0.06
C PRO A 202 6.91 23.79 0.02
N ILE A 203 5.78 24.27 -0.50
CA ILE A 203 5.43 25.69 -0.44
C ILE A 203 5.21 26.12 1.01
N MET A 204 4.50 25.32 1.80
CA MET A 204 4.25 25.60 3.21
C MET A 204 5.56 25.64 4.00
N PHE A 205 6.47 24.68 3.78
CA PHE A 205 7.78 24.67 4.42
C PHE A 205 8.60 25.91 4.06
N ASP A 206 8.76 26.19 2.77
CA ASP A 206 9.58 27.31 2.28
C ASP A 206 9.09 28.68 2.76
N GLN A 207 7.77 28.89 2.77
CA GLN A 207 7.20 30.15 3.24
C GLN A 207 7.28 30.28 4.77
N LEU A 208 6.92 29.22 5.51
CA LEU A 208 6.94 29.29 6.97
C LEU A 208 8.35 29.36 7.53
N GLN A 209 9.32 28.66 6.95
CA GLN A 209 10.69 28.68 7.47
C GLN A 209 11.29 30.10 7.39
N LYS A 210 10.95 30.89 6.36
CA LYS A 210 11.37 32.29 6.20
C LYS A 210 10.73 33.24 7.21
N HIS A 211 9.48 32.99 7.61
CA HIS A 211 8.71 33.91 8.45
C HIS A 211 8.72 33.57 9.94
N VAL A 212 8.64 32.28 10.28
CA VAL A 212 8.50 31.80 11.68
C VAL A 212 9.63 30.84 12.09
N GLY A 213 10.58 30.59 11.19
CA GLY A 213 11.73 29.72 11.42
C GLY A 213 11.44 28.23 11.21
N PHE A 214 12.52 27.46 11.07
CA PHE A 214 12.48 26.02 10.81
C PHE A 214 11.66 25.20 11.83
N PRO A 215 11.81 25.39 13.16
CA PRO A 215 11.04 24.59 14.11
C PRO A 215 9.53 24.71 13.93
N TRP A 216 9.02 25.93 13.71
CA TRP A 216 7.58 26.14 13.52
C TRP A 216 7.09 25.71 12.15
N ALA A 217 7.91 25.88 11.10
CA ALA A 217 7.60 25.36 9.77
C ALA A 217 7.43 23.83 9.77
N THR A 218 8.38 23.10 10.38
CA THR A 218 8.34 21.64 10.49
C THR A 218 7.18 21.17 11.38
N ARG A 219 6.87 21.89 12.46
CA ARG A 219 5.67 21.59 13.30
C ARG A 219 4.37 21.82 12.55
N ALA A 220 4.27 22.86 11.72
CA ALA A 220 3.08 23.10 10.90
C ALA A 220 2.81 21.92 9.96
N ILE A 221 3.86 21.37 9.32
CA ILE A 221 3.76 20.11 8.55
C ILE A 221 3.20 19.00 9.43
N ALA A 222 3.79 18.79 10.61
CA ALA A 222 3.34 17.74 11.53
C ALA A 222 1.87 17.92 11.97
N PHE A 223 1.39 19.14 12.17
CA PHE A 223 -0.02 19.41 12.51
C PHE A 223 -0.98 19.15 11.35
N VAL A 224 -0.59 19.50 10.12
CA VAL A 224 -1.37 19.17 8.91
C VAL A 224 -1.44 17.66 8.74
N SER A 225 -0.31 16.96 8.89
CA SER A 225 -0.25 15.50 8.87
C SER A 225 -1.10 14.89 9.98
N LEU A 226 -1.06 15.44 11.19
CA LEU A 226 -1.89 14.95 12.31
C LEU A 226 -3.38 15.03 11.98
N GLY A 227 -3.87 16.16 11.49
CA GLY A 227 -5.29 16.33 11.16
C GLY A 227 -5.75 15.39 10.04
N THR A 228 -4.95 15.32 8.97
CA THR A 228 -5.28 14.51 7.79
C THR A 228 -5.14 13.00 8.05
N CYS A 229 -4.11 12.56 8.77
CA CYS A 229 -3.96 11.17 9.20
C CYS A 229 -5.02 10.75 10.23
N THR A 230 -5.42 11.65 11.13
CA THR A 230 -6.53 11.39 12.07
C THR A 230 -7.82 11.10 11.30
N LEU A 231 -8.12 11.90 10.27
CA LEU A 231 -9.26 11.65 9.40
C LEU A 231 -9.16 10.27 8.73
N SER A 232 -8.00 9.90 8.19
CA SER A 232 -7.77 8.57 7.61
C SER A 232 -7.99 7.45 8.64
N CYS A 233 -7.50 7.60 9.88
CA CYS A 233 -7.71 6.61 10.96
C CYS A 233 -9.19 6.44 11.31
N LEU A 234 -9.96 7.53 11.33
CA LEU A 234 -11.39 7.50 11.64
C LEU A 234 -12.21 6.87 10.51
N VAL A 235 -11.82 7.09 9.26
CA VAL A 235 -12.58 6.72 8.06
C VAL A 235 -12.27 5.33 7.54
N LEU A 236 -10.99 4.94 7.51
CA LEU A 236 -10.55 3.75 6.78
C LEU A 236 -10.95 2.47 7.50
N ARG A 237 -11.60 1.55 6.78
CA ARG A 237 -12.07 0.26 7.31
C ARG A 237 -11.81 -0.84 6.29
N ALA A 238 -11.29 -1.98 6.75
CA ALA A 238 -11.21 -3.18 5.93
C ALA A 238 -12.61 -3.77 5.78
N ARG A 239 -13.00 -4.10 4.54
CA ARG A 239 -14.31 -4.69 4.25
C ARG A 239 -14.30 -6.21 4.45
N PHE A 240 -13.20 -6.87 4.09
CA PHE A 240 -13.01 -8.30 4.28
C PHE A 240 -11.51 -8.60 4.44
N LEU A 241 -11.21 -9.68 5.16
CA LEU A 241 -9.85 -10.20 5.26
C LEU A 241 -9.61 -11.28 4.20
N PRO A 242 -8.41 -11.36 3.60
CA PRO A 242 -7.99 -12.50 2.81
C PRO A 242 -8.13 -13.82 3.58
N THR A 243 -8.64 -14.85 2.93
CA THR A 243 -8.82 -16.19 3.51
C THR A 243 -7.49 -16.90 3.76
N GLU A 244 -6.44 -16.56 3.01
CA GLU A 244 -5.12 -17.19 3.09
C GLU A 244 -4.07 -16.25 3.71
N ARG A 245 -3.29 -16.79 4.66
CA ARG A 245 -2.15 -16.08 5.25
C ARG A 245 -0.98 -16.09 4.27
N ARG A 246 -0.56 -14.92 3.80
CA ARG A 246 0.62 -14.78 2.95
C ARG A 246 1.92 -14.91 3.76
N SER A 247 2.91 -15.57 3.16
CA SER A 247 4.30 -15.53 3.64
C SER A 247 4.86 -14.11 3.52
N LEU A 248 5.70 -13.69 4.47
CA LEU A 248 6.40 -12.39 4.43
C LEU A 248 7.29 -12.26 3.18
N ILE A 249 7.92 -13.35 2.77
CA ILE A 249 8.82 -13.40 1.63
C ILE A 249 8.43 -14.59 0.77
N GLN A 250 8.06 -14.32 -0.48
CA GLN A 250 7.71 -15.35 -1.48
C GLN A 250 8.61 -15.20 -2.71
N LEU A 251 9.88 -15.56 -2.57
CA LEU A 251 10.87 -15.49 -3.66
C LEU A 251 10.51 -16.37 -4.86
N SER A 252 9.60 -17.34 -4.69
CA SER A 252 9.09 -18.15 -5.80
C SER A 252 8.40 -17.30 -6.87
N ALA A 253 7.88 -16.11 -6.54
CA ALA A 253 7.28 -15.20 -7.51
C ALA A 253 8.28 -14.76 -8.60
N PHE A 254 9.58 -14.65 -8.29
CA PHE A 254 10.61 -14.31 -9.27
C PHE A 254 10.88 -15.42 -10.30
N LYS A 255 10.32 -16.62 -10.10
CA LYS A 255 10.35 -17.68 -11.13
C LYS A 255 9.40 -17.37 -12.29
N GLU A 256 8.40 -16.53 -12.07
CA GLU A 256 7.50 -16.08 -13.15
C GLU A 256 8.17 -14.95 -13.92
N ILE A 257 8.45 -15.19 -15.21
CA ILE A 257 9.17 -14.24 -16.06
C ILE A 257 8.43 -12.91 -16.19
N GLN A 258 7.09 -12.92 -16.22
CA GLN A 258 6.26 -11.71 -16.31
C GLN A 258 6.45 -10.83 -15.07
N PHE A 259 6.45 -11.44 -13.88
CA PHE A 259 6.68 -10.73 -12.62
C PHE A 259 8.11 -10.20 -12.53
N SER A 260 9.11 -10.98 -12.92
CA SER A 260 10.51 -10.56 -12.91
C SER A 260 10.80 -9.42 -13.90
N LEU A 261 10.26 -9.48 -15.11
CA LEU A 261 10.36 -8.39 -16.09
C LEU A 261 9.63 -7.13 -15.61
N PHE A 262 8.47 -7.28 -14.97
CA PHE A 262 7.75 -6.15 -14.37
C PHE A 262 8.58 -5.49 -13.25
N CYS A 263 9.17 -6.28 -12.36
CA CYS A 263 10.06 -5.77 -11.29
C CYS A 263 11.29 -5.07 -11.87
N LEU A 264 11.93 -5.63 -12.89
CA LEU A 264 13.07 -5.01 -13.57
C LEU A 264 12.68 -3.68 -14.24
N GLY A 265 11.52 -3.65 -14.90
CA GLY A 265 10.97 -2.44 -15.50
C GLY A 265 10.70 -1.35 -14.47
N LEU A 266 10.08 -1.70 -13.34
CA LEU A 266 9.87 -0.77 -12.22
C LEU A 266 11.20 -0.27 -11.66
N PHE A 267 12.17 -1.15 -11.45
CA PHE A 267 13.49 -0.79 -10.93
C PHE A 267 14.19 0.24 -11.84
N MET A 268 14.26 -0.03 -13.15
CA MET A 268 14.85 0.88 -14.13
C MET A 268 14.06 2.20 -14.23
N GLY A 269 12.73 2.14 -14.14
CA GLY A 269 11.86 3.32 -14.13
C GLY A 269 12.12 4.22 -12.93
N PHE A 270 12.18 3.66 -11.71
CA PHE A 270 12.46 4.42 -10.49
C PHE A 270 13.88 4.99 -10.47
N LEU A 271 14.87 4.27 -11.02
CA LEU A 271 16.24 4.74 -11.15
C LEU A 271 16.34 6.03 -11.98
N GLY A 272 15.57 6.13 -13.08
CA GLY A 272 15.53 7.33 -13.92
C GLY A 272 14.63 8.44 -13.35
N PHE A 273 13.47 8.08 -12.82
CA PHE A 273 12.42 9.02 -12.43
C PHE A 273 12.85 9.99 -11.32
N TYR A 274 13.49 9.50 -10.26
CA TYR A 274 13.87 10.35 -9.13
C TYR A 274 15.00 11.32 -9.45
N ASN A 275 15.97 10.89 -10.27
CA ASN A 275 17.03 11.78 -10.75
C ASN A 275 16.43 12.99 -11.50
N PHE A 276 15.44 12.75 -12.35
CA PHE A 276 14.73 13.83 -13.03
C PHE A 276 14.02 14.76 -12.05
N LEU A 277 13.24 14.24 -11.11
CA LEU A 277 12.48 15.08 -10.15
C LEU A 277 13.38 15.97 -9.29
N ILE A 278 14.53 15.48 -8.86
CA ILE A 278 15.45 16.22 -7.98
C ILE A 278 16.25 17.26 -8.78
N TYR A 279 16.76 16.89 -9.96
CA TYR A 279 17.71 17.74 -10.69
C TYR A 279 17.09 18.65 -11.77
N VAL A 280 15.81 18.47 -12.11
CA VAL A 280 15.16 19.30 -13.15
C VAL A 280 15.17 20.80 -12.80
N GLN A 281 14.97 21.15 -11.52
CA GLN A 281 14.98 22.54 -11.07
C GLN A 281 16.37 23.20 -11.16
N PRO A 282 17.43 22.66 -10.53
CA PRO A 282 18.76 23.27 -10.63
C PRO A 282 19.28 23.29 -12.07
N TRP A 283 18.99 22.26 -12.88
CA TRP A 283 19.36 22.24 -14.29
C TRP A 283 18.68 23.35 -15.10
N ALA A 284 17.38 23.56 -14.91
CA ALA A 284 16.62 24.59 -15.63
C ALA A 284 17.08 26.02 -15.27
N ILE A 285 17.43 26.26 -14.00
CA ILE A 285 17.96 27.55 -13.53
C ILE A 285 19.37 27.79 -14.09
N GLN A 286 20.27 26.80 -14.00
CA GLN A 286 21.66 26.94 -14.44
C GLN A 286 21.77 27.19 -15.96
N ASN A 287 20.87 26.62 -16.75
CA ASN A 287 20.82 26.83 -18.20
C ASN A 287 20.02 28.09 -18.61
N GLY A 288 19.53 28.88 -17.65
CA GLY A 288 18.79 30.11 -17.93
C GLY A 288 17.42 29.91 -18.58
N ILE A 289 16.83 28.71 -18.49
CA ILE A 289 15.51 28.40 -19.05
C ILE A 289 14.40 29.07 -18.25
N VAL A 290 14.57 29.12 -16.92
CA VAL A 290 13.64 29.76 -15.99
C VAL A 290 14.41 30.64 -15.01
N ASN A 291 13.77 31.72 -14.55
CA ASN A 291 14.31 32.51 -13.45
C ASN A 291 14.17 31.74 -12.12
N SER A 292 14.89 32.15 -11.08
CA SER A 292 14.90 31.46 -9.77
C SER A 292 13.50 31.34 -9.15
N ASN A 293 12.62 32.30 -9.42
CA ASN A 293 11.25 32.29 -8.90
C ASN A 293 10.39 31.20 -9.57
N LEU A 294 10.41 31.11 -10.91
CA LEU A 294 9.69 30.08 -11.65
C LEU A 294 10.33 28.69 -11.45
N GLY A 295 11.65 28.63 -11.32
CA GLY A 295 12.39 27.40 -11.03
C GLY A 295 11.93 26.74 -9.72
N PHE A 296 11.68 27.53 -8.68
CA PHE A 296 11.13 27.05 -7.41
C PHE A 296 9.77 26.36 -7.57
N TYR A 297 8.92 26.87 -8.45
CA TYR A 297 7.59 26.28 -8.69
C TYR A 297 7.58 25.11 -9.67
N LEU A 298 8.69 24.78 -10.35
CA LEU A 298 8.71 23.71 -11.36
C LEU A 298 8.23 22.36 -10.80
N VAL A 299 8.72 21.95 -9.63
CA VAL A 299 8.31 20.69 -8.99
C VAL A 299 6.82 20.72 -8.61
N SER A 300 6.34 21.87 -8.13
CA SER A 300 4.92 22.06 -7.81
C SER A 300 4.05 21.98 -9.07
N ILE A 301 4.47 22.59 -10.18
CA ILE A 301 3.78 22.51 -11.48
C ILE A 301 3.76 21.06 -11.99
N LEU A 302 4.88 20.34 -11.85
CA LEU A 302 4.99 18.94 -12.26
C LEU A 302 4.06 18.03 -11.45
N ASN A 303 3.98 18.24 -10.13
CA ASN A 303 3.03 17.55 -9.25
C ASN A 303 1.58 17.91 -9.60
N ALA A 304 1.28 19.17 -9.88
CA ALA A 304 -0.05 19.60 -10.31
C ALA A 304 -0.47 18.93 -11.64
N ALA A 305 0.43 18.89 -12.63
CA ALA A 305 0.21 18.17 -13.88
C ALA A 305 0.03 16.66 -13.68
N SER A 306 0.76 16.07 -12.71
CA SER A 306 0.65 14.66 -12.35
C SER A 306 -0.76 14.28 -11.85
N ILE A 307 -1.55 15.22 -11.31
CA ILE A 307 -2.95 14.95 -10.91
C ILE A 307 -3.75 14.43 -12.11
N PHE A 308 -3.66 15.10 -13.26
CA PHE A 308 -4.33 14.66 -14.49
C PHE A 308 -3.76 13.32 -14.98
N GLY A 309 -2.44 13.15 -14.92
CA GLY A 309 -1.76 11.90 -15.26
C GLY A 309 -2.13 10.71 -14.35
N ARG A 310 -2.63 10.96 -13.13
CA ARG A 310 -3.11 9.93 -12.20
C ARG A 310 -4.59 9.64 -12.38
N ILE A 311 -5.38 10.57 -12.88
CA ILE A 311 -6.84 10.37 -13.02
C ILE A 311 -7.20 9.90 -14.44
N ALA A 312 -6.71 10.57 -15.48
CA ALA A 312 -7.15 10.33 -16.85
C ALA A 312 -6.77 8.93 -17.39
N PRO A 313 -5.52 8.44 -17.25
CA PRO A 313 -5.16 7.09 -17.69
C PRO A 313 -5.90 6.00 -16.90
N ASN A 314 -6.10 6.22 -15.59
CA ASN A 314 -6.85 5.28 -14.73
C ASN A 314 -8.34 5.22 -15.12
N LEU A 315 -8.94 6.35 -15.48
CA LEU A 315 -10.29 6.39 -16.03
C LEU A 315 -10.38 5.62 -17.36
N ILE A 316 -9.42 5.85 -18.27
CA ILE A 316 -9.36 5.14 -19.55
C ILE A 316 -9.18 3.63 -19.34
N ALA A 317 -8.35 3.23 -18.38
CA ALA A 317 -8.13 1.83 -18.05
C ALA A 317 -9.42 1.12 -17.60
N ASP A 318 -10.22 1.75 -16.73
CA ASP A 318 -11.51 1.19 -16.32
C ASP A 318 -12.50 1.09 -17.51
N LEU A 319 -12.50 2.07 -18.43
CA LEU A 319 -13.35 2.05 -19.63
C LEU A 319 -12.96 0.92 -20.60
N GLN A 320 -11.66 0.73 -20.85
CA GLN A 320 -11.16 -0.31 -21.75
C GLN A 320 -11.33 -1.71 -21.16
N ALA A 321 -11.06 -1.88 -19.86
CA ALA A 321 -11.27 -3.15 -19.17
C ALA A 321 -12.74 -3.58 -19.23
N HIS A 322 -13.67 -2.64 -19.10
CA HIS A 322 -15.10 -2.91 -19.25
C HIS A 322 -15.48 -3.36 -20.66
N SER A 323 -14.89 -2.73 -21.69
CA SER A 323 -15.10 -3.11 -23.09
C SER A 323 -14.62 -4.54 -23.36
N ILE A 324 -13.38 -4.88 -22.99
CA ILE A 324 -12.79 -6.21 -23.21
C ILE A 324 -13.59 -7.31 -22.50
N PHE A 325 -14.03 -7.06 -21.26
CA PHE A 325 -14.81 -8.03 -20.50
C PHE A 325 -16.19 -8.26 -21.11
N SER A 326 -16.83 -7.20 -21.62
CA SER A 326 -18.11 -7.28 -22.32
C SER A 326 -18.00 -8.07 -23.63
N TYR A 327 -16.93 -7.87 -24.41
CA TYR A 327 -16.64 -8.64 -25.62
C TYR A 327 -16.42 -10.13 -25.34
N ARG A 328 -15.68 -10.49 -24.27
CA ARG A 328 -15.47 -11.89 -23.87
C ARG A 328 -16.75 -12.58 -23.41
N LEU A 329 -17.62 -11.88 -22.68
CA LEU A 329 -18.92 -12.41 -22.28
C LEU A 329 -19.84 -12.65 -23.47
N LEU A 330 -19.87 -11.73 -24.44
CA LEU A 330 -20.59 -11.91 -25.70
C LEU A 330 -20.04 -13.07 -26.52
N ALA A 331 -18.72 -13.21 -26.64
CA ALA A 331 -18.08 -14.31 -27.35
C ALA A 331 -18.30 -15.68 -26.69
N SER A 332 -18.47 -15.73 -25.36
CA SER A 332 -18.76 -16.99 -24.63
C SER A 332 -20.22 -17.46 -24.72
N ARG A 333 -21.12 -16.63 -25.27
CA ARG A 333 -22.56 -16.94 -25.46
C ARG A 333 -22.92 -17.29 -26.91
N LEU A 334 -21.94 -17.27 -27.82
CA LEU A 334 -22.05 -17.72 -29.21
C LEU A 334 -21.44 -19.12 -29.35
#